data_AF-A0AAD6WPW7-F1
#
_entry.id   AF-A0AAD6WPW7-F1
#
_cell.length_a   1.000
_cell.length_b   1.000
_cell.length_c   1.000
_cell.angle_alpha   90.00
_cell.angle_beta   90.00
_cell.angle_gamma   90.00
#
_symmetry.space_group_name_H-M   'P 1'
#
loop_
_entity.id
_entity.type
_entity.pdbx_description
1 polymer ?
#
loop_
_entity_poly.entity_id
_entity_poly.type
_entity_poly.pdbx_seq_one_letter_code
_entity_poly.pdbx_strand_id
1 'polypeptide(L)'
;MRDEEGPFLANEVFSVAPSQPLAPIVEAIPAAEWYAITRGRFVGVVDQFALIAVAISGVAHNANKAYATQALALNAFNKALTWGGVQIA
;
A
#
# COMPACT_ATOMS: atom_id res chain seq x y z
N MET A 1 -35.50 -53.05 16.57
CA MET A 1 -35.29 -51.83 15.77
C MET A 1 -33.82 -51.48 15.96
N ARG A 2 -32.93 -52.05 15.13
CA ARG A 2 -32.43 -51.49 13.86
C ARG A 2 -31.78 -50.12 14.04
N ASP A 3 -30.45 -50.16 14.09
CA ASP A 3 -29.50 -49.34 13.33
C ASP A 3 -29.71 -47.82 13.31
N GLU A 4 -28.92 -47.07 14.08
CA GLU A 4 -28.52 -45.68 13.72
C GLU A 4 -27.07 -45.39 14.13
N GLU A 5 -26.12 -46.28 13.80
CA GLU A 5 -24.73 -45.83 13.57
C GLU A 5 -24.67 -45.13 12.20
N GLY A 6 -25.07 -43.87 12.17
CA GLY A 6 -24.89 -42.97 11.03
C GLY A 6 -23.43 -42.49 10.97
N PRO A 7 -22.78 -42.50 9.79
CA PRO A 7 -21.33 -42.41 9.69
C PRO A 7 -20.83 -40.99 10.01
N PHE A 8 -19.80 -40.94 10.85
CA PHE A 8 -18.77 -39.92 10.95
C PHE A 8 -18.90 -38.77 9.94
N LEU A 9 -19.44 -37.63 10.39
CA LEU A 9 -19.24 -36.34 9.74
C LEU A 9 -17.78 -35.91 9.94
N ALA A 10 -16.85 -36.64 9.33
CA ALA A 10 -15.50 -36.17 9.11
C ALA A 10 -15.45 -35.73 7.65
N ASN A 11 -15.96 -34.53 7.36
CA ASN A 11 -15.54 -33.76 6.19
C ASN A 11 -14.07 -33.36 6.40
N GLU A 12 -13.22 -34.36 6.38
CA GLU A 12 -11.77 -34.31 6.42
C GLU A 12 -11.33 -33.61 5.14
N VAL A 13 -11.34 -32.28 5.16
CA VAL A 13 -10.60 -31.50 4.17
C VAL A 13 -9.13 -31.70 4.53
N PHE A 14 -8.55 -32.75 3.95
CA PHE A 14 -7.10 -32.85 3.82
C PHE A 14 -6.66 -31.59 3.08
N SER A 15 -6.13 -30.63 3.85
CA SER A 15 -5.52 -29.43 3.29
C SER A 15 -4.36 -29.93 2.44
N VAL A 16 -4.54 -29.96 1.12
CA VAL A 16 -3.48 -30.29 0.18
C VAL A 16 -2.40 -29.23 0.40
N ALA A 17 -1.36 -29.60 1.13
CA ALA A 17 -0.18 -28.76 1.23
C ALA A 17 0.34 -28.56 -0.20
N PRO A 18 0.63 -27.33 -0.64
CA PRO A 18 1.23 -27.11 -1.95
C PRO A 18 2.52 -27.94 -2.02
N SER A 19 2.73 -28.65 -3.14
CA SER A 19 3.89 -29.55 -3.38
C SER A 19 5.22 -28.81 -3.49
N GLN A 20 5.23 -27.53 -3.17
CA GLN A 20 6.33 -26.61 -3.29
C GLN A 20 6.45 -25.92 -1.93
N PRO A 21 7.66 -25.78 -1.37
CA PRO A 21 7.84 -24.92 -0.21
C PRO A 21 7.24 -23.55 -0.54
N LEU A 22 6.50 -22.97 0.40
CA LEU A 22 6.13 -21.55 0.32
C LEU A 22 7.44 -20.78 0.18
N ALA A 23 7.82 -20.47 -1.06
CA ALA A 23 8.95 -19.62 -1.32
C ALA A 23 8.62 -18.31 -0.59
N PRO A 24 9.54 -17.76 0.21
CA PRO A 24 9.35 -16.41 0.68
C PRO A 24 9.17 -15.58 -0.58
N ILE A 25 7.94 -15.08 -0.78
CA ILE A 25 7.71 -13.98 -1.68
C ILE A 25 8.51 -12.87 -1.02
N VAL A 26 9.77 -12.71 -1.42
CA VAL A 26 10.48 -11.46 -1.24
C VAL A 26 9.77 -10.52 -2.20
N GLU A 27 8.56 -10.10 -1.83
CA GLU A 27 8.12 -8.77 -2.17
C GLU A 27 9.25 -7.93 -1.62
N ALA A 28 10.08 -7.42 -2.52
CA ALA A 28 10.99 -6.35 -2.18
C ALA A 28 10.08 -5.24 -1.69
N ILE A 29 9.77 -5.23 -0.39
CA ILE A 29 9.09 -4.14 0.27
C ILE A 29 9.99 -2.97 -0.07
N PRO A 30 9.57 -2.06 -0.96
CA PRO A 30 10.43 -0.95 -1.34
C PRO A 30 10.80 -0.25 -0.04
N ALA A 31 12.10 -0.07 0.19
CA ALA A 31 12.61 0.57 1.40
C ALA A 31 11.75 1.79 1.70
N ALA A 32 11.18 1.89 2.91
CA ALA A 32 10.09 2.82 3.25
C ALA A 32 10.24 4.18 2.53
N GLU A 33 9.51 4.33 1.42
CA GLU A 33 9.61 5.51 0.57
C GLU A 33 8.68 6.59 1.12
N TRP A 34 9.23 7.78 1.36
CA TRP A 34 8.46 8.95 1.76
C TRP A 34 8.05 9.73 0.53
N TYR A 35 6.77 10.00 0.38
CA TYR A 35 6.22 10.69 -0.78
C TYR A 35 5.84 12.11 -0.41
N ALA A 36 6.38 13.09 -1.14
CA ALA A 36 5.90 14.46 -1.08
C ALA A 36 4.85 14.66 -2.18
N ILE A 37 3.63 15.01 -1.78
CA ILE A 37 2.50 15.31 -2.66
C ILE A 37 2.33 16.83 -2.67
N THR A 38 2.71 17.47 -3.76
CA THR A 38 2.59 18.93 -3.93
C THR A 38 1.34 19.33 -4.70
N ARG A 39 0.73 18.41 -5.46
CA ARG A 39 -0.57 18.65 -6.11
C ARG A 39 -1.47 17.42 -6.10
N GLY A 40 -2.66 17.59 -5.53
CA GLY A 40 -3.65 16.52 -5.34
C GLY A 40 -4.92 17.03 -4.65
N ARG A 41 -5.83 16.12 -4.31
CA ARG A 41 -7.02 16.36 -3.46
C ARG A 41 -6.64 16.74 -2.04
N PHE A 42 -5.46 16.28 -1.61
CA PHE A 42 -4.74 16.77 -0.45
C PHE A 42 -3.24 16.80 -0.77
N VAL A 43 -2.50 17.54 0.04
CA VAL A 43 -1.06 17.76 -0.09
C VAL A 43 -0.36 17.45 1.22
N GLY A 44 0.91 17.08 1.16
CA GLY A 44 1.69 16.74 2.34
C GLY A 44 2.75 15.69 2.08
N VAL A 45 3.32 15.16 3.16
CA VAL A 45 4.30 14.08 3.13
C VAL A 45 3.71 12.83 3.76
N VAL A 46 3.74 11.70 3.06
CA VAL A 46 3.18 10.42 3.51
C VAL A 46 4.21 9.30 3.31
N ASP A 47 4.15 8.25 4.13
CA ASP A 47 4.97 7.04 4.03
C ASP A 47 4.21 5.84 3.46
N GLN A 48 2.91 6.00 3.20
CA GLN A 48 2.05 4.95 2.67
C GLN A 48 1.74 5.18 1.19
N PHE A 49 2.14 4.23 0.35
CA PHE A 49 1.86 4.26 -1.09
C PHE A 49 0.34 4.35 -1.39
N ALA A 50 -0.50 3.67 -0.61
CA ALA A 50 -1.96 3.71 -0.76
C ALA A 50 -2.53 5.14 -0.64
N LEU A 51 -1.94 6.00 0.20
CA LEU A 51 -2.39 7.38 0.37
C LEU A 51 -2.11 8.22 -0.87
N ILE A 52 -1.07 7.90 -1.66
CA ILE A 52 -0.79 8.61 -2.91
C ILE A 52 -1.96 8.44 -3.88
N ALA A 53 -2.44 7.21 -4.08
CA ALA A 53 -3.54 6.92 -4.99
C ALA A 53 -4.79 7.72 -4.60
N VAL A 54 -5.11 7.79 -3.30
CA VAL A 54 -6.22 8.61 -2.79
C VAL A 54 -5.98 10.10 -3.04
N ALA A 55 -4.74 10.58 -2.86
CA ALA A 55 -4.38 11.98 -3.04
C ALA A 55 -4.48 12.44 -4.50
N ILE A 56 -4.08 11.59 -5.46
CA ILE A 56 -3.92 12.01 -6.86
C ILE A 56 -5.04 11.53 -7.79
N SER A 57 -5.88 10.59 -7.35
CA SER A 57 -6.96 10.04 -8.18
C SER A 57 -7.91 11.14 -8.66
N GLY A 58 -8.13 11.18 -9.98
CA GLY A 58 -8.97 12.16 -10.64
C GLY A 58 -8.37 13.58 -10.76
N VAL A 59 -7.14 13.80 -10.28
CA VAL A 59 -6.48 15.11 -10.34
C VAL A 59 -5.57 15.20 -11.56
N ALA A 60 -5.97 16.02 -12.53
CA ALA A 60 -5.14 16.35 -13.68
C ALA A 60 -3.87 17.09 -13.25
N HIS A 61 -2.75 16.75 -13.88
CA HIS A 61 -1.43 17.32 -13.58
C HIS A 61 -1.05 17.21 -12.09
N ASN A 62 -1.46 16.13 -11.42
CA ASN A 62 -0.99 15.84 -10.07
C ASN A 62 0.54 15.80 -10.00
N ALA A 63 1.07 16.09 -8.82
CA ALA A 63 2.50 16.15 -8.59
C ALA A 63 2.83 15.46 -7.27
N ASN A 64 3.55 14.36 -7.37
CA ASN A 64 4.04 13.57 -6.24
C ASN A 64 5.43 13.01 -6.57
N LYS A 65 6.27 12.83 -5.55
CA LYS A 65 7.62 12.26 -5.71
C LYS A 65 8.06 11.48 -4.48
N ALA A 66 8.66 10.32 -4.71
CA ALA A 66 9.26 9.46 -3.69
C ALA A 66 10.66 9.96 -3.25
N TYR A 67 10.98 9.76 -1.98
CA TYR A 67 12.26 10.09 -1.36
C TYR A 67 12.66 8.99 -0.36
N ALA A 68 13.96 8.78 -0.22
CA ALA A 68 14.49 7.75 0.69
C ALA A 68 14.26 8.06 2.18
N THR A 69 14.00 9.31 2.56
CA THR A 69 13.81 9.71 3.97
C THR A 69 12.75 10.79 4.11
N GLN A 70 12.10 10.83 5.29
CA GLN A 70 11.10 11.85 5.62
C GLN A 70 11.66 13.26 5.51
N ALA A 71 12.89 13.48 5.96
CA ALA A 71 13.54 14.79 5.95
C ALA A 71 13.72 15.32 4.52
N LEU A 72 14.06 14.45 3.56
CA LEU A 72 14.18 14.84 2.16
C LEU A 72 12.83 15.18 1.55
N ALA A 73 11.79 14.38 1.82
CA ALA A 73 10.44 14.64 1.36
C ALA A 73 9.89 15.97 1.94
N LEU A 74 10.08 16.22 3.23
CA LEU A 74 9.69 17.47 3.89
C LEU A 74 10.43 18.68 3.33
N ASN A 75 11.75 18.56 3.10
CA ASN A 75 12.53 19.64 2.49
C ASN A 75 12.02 19.97 1.09
N ALA A 76 11.76 18.96 0.26
CA ALA A 76 11.22 19.15 -1.08
C ALA A 76 9.80 19.76 -1.05
N PHE A 77 8.94 19.30 -0.15
CA PHE A 77 7.60 19.84 0.04
C PHE A 77 7.65 21.32 0.48
N ASN A 78 8.50 21.65 1.46
CA ASN A 78 8.68 23.01 1.93
C ASN A 78 9.26 23.94 0.86
N LYS A 79 10.18 23.45 0.02
CA LYS A 79 10.65 24.20 -1.16
C LYS A 79 9.50 24.49 -2.13
N ALA A 80 8.68 23.48 -2.44
CA ALA A 80 7.50 23.68 -3.27
C ALA A 80 6.52 24.69 -2.64
N LEU A 81 6.31 24.65 -1.32
CA LEU A 81 5.51 25.66 -0.61
C LEU A 81 6.09 27.07 -0.79
N THR A 82 7.40 27.24 -0.60
CA THR A 82 8.04 28.56 -0.72
C THR A 82 7.98 29.14 -2.13
N TRP A 83 7.90 28.28 -3.15
CA TRP A 83 7.79 28.70 -4.56
C TRP A 83 6.35 28.78 -5.06
N GLY A 84 5.35 28.57 -4.19
CA GLY A 84 3.94 28.56 -4.59
C GLY A 84 3.55 27.37 -5.49
N GLY A 85 4.35 26.31 -5.50
CA GLY A 85 4.13 25.09 -6.29
C GLY A 85 3.26 24.04 -5.60
N VAL A 86 2.67 24.35 -4.44
CA VAL A 86 1.74 23.48 -3.73
C VAL A 86 0.31 23.90 -4.01
N GLN A 87 -0.51 22.97 -4.50
CA GLN A 87 -1.88 23.25 -4.92
C GLN A 87 -2.82 22.10 -4.52
N ILE A 88 -3.94 22.45 -3.91
CA ILE A 88 -5.06 21.53 -3.72
C ILE A 88 -6.02 21.70 -4.89
N ALA A 89 -6.46 20.58 -5.49
CA ALA A 89 -7.34 20.54 -6.65
C ALA A 89 -8.75 20.08 -6.28
#